data_AF-A0A536JG74-F1
#
_entry.id   AF-A0A536JG74-F1
#
_cell.length_a   1.000
_cell.length_b   1.000
_cell.length_c   1.000
_cell.angle_alpha   90.00
_cell.angle_beta   90.00
_cell.angle_gamma   90.00
#
_symmetry.space_group_name_H-M   'P 1'
#
loop_
_entity.id
_entity.type
_entity.pdbx_description
1 polymer ?
#
loop_
_entity_poly.entity_id
_entity_poly.type
_entity_poly.pdbx_seq_one_letter_code
_entity_poly.pdbx_strand_id
1 'polypeptide(L)' 'MRCEECSDKLDRFVDRELSDTEALQVQLHLEGCPECMDHYDFESHLKRLVKHSCECDKAPEAFREKLRQILS' A
#
# COMPACT_ATOMS: atom_id res chain seq x y z
N MET A 1 -9.17 -10.75 -11.88
CA MET A 1 -9.21 -9.45 -11.17
C MET A 1 -8.66 -8.40 -12.10
N ARG A 2 -9.32 -7.24 -12.20
CA ARG A 2 -8.82 -6.06 -12.93
C ARG A 2 -7.98 -5.18 -12.02
N CYS A 3 -7.13 -4.32 -12.59
CA CYS A 3 -6.28 -3.39 -11.84
C CYS A 3 -7.11 -2.47 -10.93
N GLU A 4 -8.26 -1.98 -11.40
CA GLU A 4 -9.20 -1.15 -10.62
C GLU A 4 -9.68 -1.86 -9.35
N GLU A 5 -10.04 -3.15 -9.47
CA GLU A 5 -10.50 -3.97 -8.35
C GLU A 5 -9.35 -4.33 -7.40
N CYS A 6 -8.13 -4.48 -7.91
CA CYS A 6 -6.93 -4.69 -7.09
C CYS A 6 -6.63 -3.44 -6.27
N SER A 7 -6.71 -2.25 -6.89
CA SER A 7 -6.43 -0.97 -6.23
C SER A 7 -7.42 -0.66 -5.12
N ASP A 8 -8.71 -0.94 -5.32
CA ASP A 8 -9.76 -0.74 -4.30
C ASP A 8 -9.55 -1.65 -3.08
N LYS A 9 -9.05 -2.87 -3.31
CA LYS A 9 -8.77 -3.86 -2.25
C LYS A 9 -7.36 -3.76 -1.67
N LEU A 10 -6.51 -2.88 -2.21
CA LEU A 10 -5.08 -2.85 -1.90
C LEU A 10 -4.80 -2.44 -0.46
N ASP A 11 -5.46 -1.38 0.02
CA ASP A 11 -5.33 -0.88 1.39
C ASP A 11 -5.68 -1.98 2.42
N ARG A 12 -6.83 -2.65 2.20
CA ARG A 12 -7.30 -3.77 3.03
C ARG A 12 -6.38 -4.98 2.95
N PHE A 13 -5.79 -5.25 1.78
CA PHE A 13 -4.78 -6.30 1.62
C PHE A 13 -3.52 -5.99 2.43
N VAL A 14 -3.06 -4.74 2.41
CA VAL A 14 -1.91 -4.26 3.19
C VAL A 14 -2.22 -4.24 4.70
N ASP A 15 -3.47 -4.06 5.12
CA ASP A 15 -3.92 -4.22 6.52
C ASP A 15 -4.18 -5.67 6.94
N ARG A 16 -4.16 -6.62 5.99
CA ARG A 16 -4.53 -8.03 6.22
C ARG A 16 -5.98 -8.17 6.70
N GLU A 17 -6.87 -7.31 6.21
CA GLU A 17 -8.31 -7.30 6.48
C GLU A 17 -9.15 -7.97 5.38
N LEU A 18 -8.49 -8.60 4.41
CA LEU A 18 -9.14 -9.40 3.39
C LEU A 18 -9.31 -10.85 3.85
N SER A 19 -10.36 -11.50 3.34
CA SER A 19 -10.51 -12.95 3.47
C SER A 19 -9.40 -13.69 2.72
N ASP A 20 -9.07 -14.92 3.10
CA ASP A 20 -8.01 -15.72 2.44
C ASP A 20 -8.23 -15.84 0.92
N THR A 21 -9.49 -15.92 0.49
CA THR A 21 -9.84 -16.02 -0.93
C THR A 21 -9.55 -14.71 -1.68
N GLU A 22 -9.90 -13.57 -1.08
CA GLU A 22 -9.66 -12.25 -1.67
C GLU A 22 -8.18 -11.89 -1.67
N ALA A 23 -7.47 -12.20 -0.58
CA ALA A 23 -6.04 -12.02 -0.46
C ALA A 23 -5.29 -12.81 -1.56
N LEU A 24 -5.68 -14.06 -1.80
CA LEU A 24 -5.09 -14.87 -2.86
C LEU A 24 -5.37 -14.28 -4.26
N GLN A 25 -6.58 -13.75 -4.50
CA GLN A 25 -6.91 -13.10 -5.77
C GLN A 25 -6.08 -11.84 -6.04
N VAL A 26 -5.89 -11.00 -5.01
CA VAL A 26 -5.02 -9.82 -5.09
C VAL A 26 -3.58 -10.25 -5.34
N GLN A 27 -3.08 -11.22 -4.58
CA GLN A 27 -1.72 -11.73 -4.72
C GLN A 27 -1.43 -12.24 -6.14
N LEU A 28 -2.31 -13.08 -6.69
CA LEU A 28 -2.19 -13.59 -8.06
C LEU A 28 -2.17 -12.46 -9.10
N HIS A 29 -2.93 -11.38 -8.86
CA HIS A 29 -2.91 -10.22 -9.75
C HIS A 29 -1.59 -9.45 -9.64
N LEU A 30 -1.08 -9.21 -8.43
CA LEU A 30 0.20 -8.54 -8.20
C LEU A 30 1.37 -9.29 -8.87
N GLU A 31 1.36 -10.63 -8.84
CA GLU A 31 2.37 -11.45 -9.52
C GLU A 31 2.34 -11.31 -11.05
N GLY A 32 1.18 -11.00 -11.62
CA GLY A 32 0.99 -10.83 -13.07
C GLY A 32 0.99 -9.38 -13.56
N CYS A 33 1.03 -8.40 -12.65
CA CYS A 33 0.76 -7.00 -12.96
C CYS A 33 1.77 -6.07 -12.26
N PRO A 34 2.85 -5.66 -12.96
CA PRO A 34 3.92 -4.85 -12.34
C PRO A 34 3.46 -3.46 -11.90
N GLU A 35 2.47 -2.86 -12.58
CA GLU A 35 1.87 -1.57 -12.18
C GLU A 35 1.19 -1.66 -10.80
N CYS A 36 0.42 -2.72 -10.54
CA CYS A 36 -0.22 -2.91 -9.24
C CYS A 36 0.79 -3.34 -8.17
N MET A 37 1.85 -4.07 -8.56
CA MET A 37 2.96 -4.42 -7.66
C MET A 37 3.70 -3.17 -7.16
N ASP A 38 3.97 -2.19 -8.02
CA ASP A 38 4.59 -0.91 -7.63
C ASP A 38 3.70 -0.14 -6.65
N HIS A 39 2.40 -0.10 -6.91
CA HIS A 39 1.42 0.52 -6.03
C HIS A 39 1.35 -0.16 -4.65
N TYR A 40 1.39 -1.50 -4.63
CA TYR A 40 1.47 -2.28 -3.40
C TYR A 40 2.74 -1.98 -2.59
N ASP A 41 3.89 -1.94 -3.26
CA ASP A 41 5.17 -1.67 -2.62
C ASP A 41 5.17 -0.28 -1.98
N PHE A 42 4.65 0.72 -2.70
CA PHE A 42 4.47 2.08 -2.21
C PHE A 42 3.59 2.12 -0.94
N GLU A 43 2.37 1.57 -0.99
CA GLU A 43 1.43 1.53 0.14
C GLU A 43 2.04 0.80 1.36
N SER A 44 2.71 -0.33 1.12
CA SER A 44 3.36 -1.11 2.19
C SER A 44 4.52 -0.35 2.84
N HIS A 45 5.31 0.39 2.05
CA HIS A 45 6.38 1.25 2.54
C HIS A 45 5.83 2.43 3.32
N LEU A 46 4.78 3.07 2.82
CA LEU A 46 4.08 4.16 3.50
C LEU A 46 3.60 3.72 4.88
N LYS A 47 2.96 2.56 4.96
CA LYS A 47 2.45 2.02 6.21
C LYS A 47 3.56 1.66 7.20
N ARG A 48 4.66 1.07 6.72
CA ARG A 48 5.85 0.83 7.57
C ARG A 48 6.43 2.14 8.10
N LEU A 49 6.51 3.17 7.26
CA LEU A 49 7.03 4.47 7.65
C LEU A 49 6.11 5.19 8.64
N VAL A 50 4.79 5.14 8.46
CA VAL A 50 3.80 5.66 9.41
C VAL A 50 3.94 4.93 10.74
N LYS A 51 3.99 3.60 10.73
CA LYS A 51 4.15 2.79 11.94
C LYS A 51 5.45 3.14 12.67
N HIS A 52 6.57 3.21 11.95
CA HIS A 52 7.86 3.62 12.51
C HIS A 52 7.85 5.07 13.05
N SER A 53 7.14 5.98 12.39
CA SER A 53 6.98 7.38 12.82
C SER A 53 6.05 7.55 14.02
N CYS A 54 5.10 6.63 14.22
CA CYS A 54 4.25 6.59 15.41
C CYS A 54 4.95 5.90 16.60
N GLU A 55 5.82 4.93 16.34
CA GLU A 55 6.65 4.28 17.37
C GLU A 55 7.83 5.17 17.82
N CYS A 56 8.29 6.07 16.95
CA CYS A 56 9.37 7.01 17.21
C CYS A 56 8.85 8.42 16.90
N ASP A 57 8.39 9.15 17.93
CA ASP A 57 7.64 10.43 18.02
C ASP A 57 7.94 11.61 17.03
N LYS A 58 8.69 11.42 15.94
CA LYS A 58 8.96 12.40 14.88
C LYS A 58 8.94 11.74 13.51
N ALA A 59 7.83 11.92 12.79
CA ALA A 59 7.77 11.66 11.36
C ALA A 59 8.86 12.47 10.61
N PRO A 60 9.72 11.84 9.79
CA PRO A 60 10.78 12.54 9.06
C PRO A 60 10.23 13.60 8.10
N GLU A 61 10.83 14.79 8.06
CA GLU A 61 10.36 15.91 7.23
C GLU A 61 10.32 15.58 5.73
N ALA A 62 11.24 14.73 5.25
CA ALA A 62 11.24 14.23 3.88
C ALA A 62 9.96 13.48 3.49
N PHE A 63 9.24 12.92 4.47
CA PHE A 63 7.97 12.22 4.27
C PHE A 63 6.80 13.20 4.05
N ARG A 64 6.79 14.33 4.76
CA ARG A 64 5.79 15.40 4.57
C ARG A 64 5.88 16.00 3.18
N GLU A 65 7.09 16.12 2.64
CA GLU A 65 7.32 16.71 1.33
C GLU A 65 6.82 15.79 0.21
N LYS A 66 7.10 14.47 0.29
CA LYS A 66 6.54 13.48 -0.65
C LYS A 66 5.02 13.38 -0.58
N LEU A 67 4.43 13.37 0.62
CA LEU A 67 2.97 13.34 0.77
C LEU A 67 2.30 14.57 0.17
N ARG A 68 2.91 15.76 0.30
CA ARG A 68 2.41 16.99 -0.35
C ARG A 68 2.42 16.92 -1.87
N GLN A 69 3.38 16.20 -2.46
CA GLN A 69 3.45 16.06 -3.93
C GLN A 69 2.43 15.06 -4.48
N ILE A 70 2.03 14.06 -3.68
CA ILE A 70 1.10 13.01 -4.10
C ILE A 70 -0.37 13.41 -3.86
N LEU A 71 -0.62 14.29 -2.87
CA LEU A 71 -1.96 14.78 -2.53
C LEU A 71 -2.33 16.12 -3.20
N SER A 72 -1.60 16.57 -4.22
CA SER A 72 -1.88 17.81 -4.97
C SER A 72 -2.37 17.55 -6.38
#